data_AF-A0A2J6SIQ7-F1
#
_entry.id   AF-A0A2J6SIQ7-F1
#
_cell.length_a   1.000
_cell.length_b   1.000
_cell.length_c   1.000
_cell.angle_alpha   90.00
_cell.angle_beta   90.00
_cell.angle_gamma   90.00
#
_symmetry.space_group_name_H-M   'P 1'
#
loop_
_entity.id
_entity.type
_entity.pdbx_description
1 polymer ?
#
loop_
_entity_poly.entity_id
_entity_poly.type
_entity_poly.pdbx_seq_one_letter_code
_entity_poly.pdbx_strand_id
1 'polypeptide(L)'
;MLTESARTNENSPPQRNTKVNDVHMKENYEVIEYMEVGDDEEYLEDLQTTDLASAQELTARNVNPMKLVTLLRVRFGIGRYEIQRMRNVYNIRTPRRLSVEEIARCRWD
;
A
#
# COMPACT_ATOMS: atom_id res chain seq x y z
N MET A 1 44.34 0.51 51.65
CA MET A 1 43.72 1.84 51.66
C MET A 1 43.28 2.17 50.23
N LEU A 2 42.06 2.71 50.11
CA LEU A 2 41.34 3.34 48.98
C LEU A 2 42.26 4.12 47.99
N THR A 3 42.00 4.33 46.67
CA THR A 3 40.76 4.53 45.88
C THR A 3 41.03 4.44 44.35
N GLU A 4 39.97 4.16 43.58
CA GLU A 4 39.50 4.71 42.27
C GLU A 4 40.30 5.89 41.61
N SER A 5 40.25 6.22 40.31
CA SER A 5 39.36 5.93 39.17
C SER A 5 39.98 6.50 37.87
N ALA A 6 39.42 6.09 36.73
CA ALA A 6 39.17 6.85 35.49
C ALA A 6 39.75 6.24 34.19
N ARG A 7 38.80 5.84 33.34
CA ARG A 7 38.93 5.38 31.95
C ARG A 7 39.03 6.60 31.03
N THR A 8 39.74 6.46 29.91
CA THR A 8 39.29 7.01 28.61
C THR A 8 39.87 6.19 27.46
N ASN A 9 38.97 5.86 26.54
CA ASN A 9 39.06 4.95 25.42
C ASN A 9 38.85 5.80 24.17
N GLU A 10 39.82 5.88 23.26
CA GLU A 10 39.57 6.43 21.93
C GLU A 10 40.36 5.61 20.88
N ASN A 11 39.75 4.51 20.45
CA ASN A 11 40.15 3.76 19.26
C ASN A 11 39.72 4.54 18.00
N SER A 12 40.69 4.97 17.20
CA SER A 12 40.46 5.54 15.86
C SER A 12 40.02 4.46 14.86
N PRO A 13 38.91 4.62 14.13
CA PRO A 13 38.60 3.80 12.96
C PRO A 13 39.15 4.41 11.65
N PRO A 14 39.32 3.57 10.61
CA PRO A 14 40.07 3.89 9.41
C PRO A 14 39.32 4.82 8.43
N GLN A 15 40.09 5.61 7.69
CA GLN A 15 39.63 6.44 6.58
C GLN A 15 38.94 5.58 5.50
N ARG A 16 37.62 5.76 5.34
CA ARG A 16 36.87 5.28 4.18
C ARG A 16 36.79 6.38 3.12
N ASN A 17 37.59 6.22 2.08
CA ASN A 17 37.39 6.87 0.79
C ASN A 17 36.01 6.46 0.25
N THR A 18 35.05 7.39 0.29
CA THR A 18 33.77 7.22 -0.39
C THR A 18 33.71 8.28 -1.47
N LYS A 19 34.05 7.89 -2.70
CA LYS A 19 33.73 8.68 -3.90
C LYS A 19 32.22 8.93 -3.85
N VAL A 20 31.83 10.20 -3.72
CA VAL A 20 30.46 10.63 -3.93
C VAL A 20 30.20 10.45 -5.42
N ASN A 21 29.66 9.31 -5.80
CA ASN A 21 29.03 9.18 -7.11
C ASN A 21 27.77 10.04 -7.03
N ASP A 22 27.86 11.22 -7.63
CA ASP A 22 26.75 12.15 -7.83
C ASP A 22 25.72 11.44 -8.73
N VAL A 23 24.75 10.77 -8.11
CA VAL A 23 23.62 10.16 -8.81
C VAL A 23 22.71 11.32 -9.18
N HIS A 24 22.97 11.92 -10.33
CA HIS A 24 22.06 12.88 -10.94
C HIS A 24 20.78 12.12 -11.27
N MET A 25 19.75 12.27 -10.44
CA MET A 25 18.42 11.77 -10.75
C MET A 25 17.93 12.53 -11.97
N LYS A 26 17.98 11.90 -13.14
CA LYS A 26 17.41 12.45 -14.36
C LYS A 26 15.90 12.33 -14.24
N GLU A 27 15.27 13.42 -13.78
CA GLU A 27 13.82 13.55 -13.76
C GLU A 27 13.32 13.49 -15.21
N ASN A 28 12.76 12.34 -15.60
CA ASN A 28 11.97 12.23 -16.82
C ASN A 28 10.58 12.77 -16.50
N TYR A 29 10.39 14.08 -16.70
CA TYR A 29 9.06 14.67 -16.77
C TYR A 29 8.46 14.30 -18.13
N GLU A 30 7.62 13.27 -18.16
CA GLU A 30 6.67 13.12 -19.26
C GLU A 30 5.65 14.25 -19.13
N VAL A 31 5.69 15.18 -20.09
CA VAL A 31 4.69 16.24 -20.23
C VAL A 31 3.39 15.54 -20.62
N ILE A 32 2.47 15.40 -19.67
CA ILE A 32 1.11 14.97 -19.96
C ILE A 32 0.42 16.18 -20.60
N GLU A 33 0.23 16.10 -21.92
CA GLU A 33 -0.52 17.09 -22.70
C GLU A 33 -2.00 16.98 -22.33
N TYR A 34 -2.50 17.95 -21.56
CA TYR A 34 -3.91 18.02 -21.18
C TYR A 34 -4.73 18.42 -22.41
N MET A 35 -5.50 17.48 -22.97
CA MET A 35 -6.61 17.82 -23.87
C MET A 35 -7.82 18.18 -23.02
N GLU A 36 -8.20 19.46 -23.05
CA GLU A 36 -9.45 19.96 -22.50
C GLU A 36 -10.61 19.81 -23.51
N VAL A 37 -11.80 19.59 -22.94
CA VAL A 37 -13.17 19.83 -23.45
C VAL A 37 -13.85 18.72 -24.27
N GLY A 38 -14.62 17.91 -23.55
CA GLY A 38 -15.87 17.31 -24.01
C GLY A 38 -16.80 17.17 -22.80
N ASP A 39 -17.81 18.04 -22.71
CA ASP A 39 -18.89 18.00 -21.70
C ASP A 39 -19.80 16.80 -22.02
N ASP A 40 -19.38 15.60 -21.63
CA ASP A 40 -20.22 14.40 -21.67
C ASP A 40 -19.97 13.60 -20.39
N GLU A 41 -20.94 13.65 -19.47
CA GLU A 41 -20.95 12.89 -18.24
C GLU A 41 -20.99 11.38 -18.53
N GLU A 42 -19.83 10.73 -18.62
CA GLU A 42 -19.72 9.28 -18.35
C GLU A 42 -18.29 8.89 -17.95
N TYR A 43 -17.78 9.46 -16.86
CA TYR A 43 -16.59 8.93 -16.16
C TYR A 43 -16.96 7.66 -15.38
N LEU A 44 -17.18 6.56 -16.09
CA LEU A 44 -16.97 5.22 -15.56
C LEU A 44 -15.83 4.60 -16.34
N GLU A 45 -14.62 4.98 -15.94
CA GLU A 45 -13.39 4.31 -16.32
C GLU A 45 -13.58 2.80 -16.11
N ASP A 46 -13.77 2.09 -17.22
CA ASP A 46 -13.57 0.66 -17.33
C ASP A 46 -12.08 0.41 -17.04
N LEU A 47 -11.76 0.39 -15.74
CA LEU A 47 -10.52 -0.14 -15.18
C LEU A 47 -10.52 -1.62 -15.57
N GLN A 48 -10.00 -1.85 -16.76
CA GLN A 48 -9.71 -3.11 -17.41
C GLN A 48 -8.55 -3.77 -16.63
N THR A 49 -8.81 -4.07 -15.36
CA THR A 49 -7.91 -4.79 -14.47
C THR A 49 -8.02 -6.26 -14.85
N THR A 50 -7.02 -6.70 -15.59
CA THR A 50 -6.70 -8.09 -15.89
C THR A 50 -7.14 -9.05 -14.78
N ASP A 51 -8.19 -9.81 -15.06
CA ASP A 51 -8.55 -11.08 -14.42
C ASP A 51 -8.77 -11.09 -12.89
N LEU A 52 -9.41 -10.05 -12.34
CA LEU A 52 -10.01 -10.12 -11.00
C LEU A 52 -11.48 -10.55 -11.13
N ALA A 53 -11.70 -11.86 -11.17
CA ALA A 53 -12.96 -12.49 -11.58
C ALA A 53 -14.20 -12.17 -10.71
N SER A 54 -14.08 -11.43 -9.60
CA SER A 54 -15.26 -10.96 -8.87
C SER A 54 -15.06 -9.61 -8.18
N ALA A 55 -15.92 -8.65 -8.54
CA ALA A 55 -16.20 -7.47 -7.74
C ALA A 55 -17.26 -7.78 -6.67
N GLN A 56 -17.14 -7.14 -5.51
CA GLN A 56 -18.11 -7.20 -4.42
C GLN A 56 -18.03 -5.95 -3.54
N GLU A 57 -19.15 -5.61 -2.91
CA GLU A 57 -19.27 -4.45 -2.05
C GLU A 57 -19.47 -4.87 -0.60
N LEU A 58 -18.79 -4.20 0.34
CA LEU A 58 -18.96 -4.39 1.79
C LEU A 58 -19.25 -3.06 2.49
N THR A 59 -20.21 -3.03 3.41
CA THR A 59 -20.46 -1.83 4.23
C THR A 59 -19.29 -1.56 5.18
N ALA A 60 -18.66 -0.40 5.05
CA ALA A 60 -17.44 -0.05 5.79
C ALA A 60 -17.66 0.11 7.31
N ARG A 61 -18.83 0.59 7.73
CA ARG A 61 -19.22 0.75 9.15
C ARG A 61 -18.93 -0.49 9.99
N ASN A 62 -19.20 -1.68 9.46
CA ASN A 62 -19.16 -2.92 10.21
C ASN A 62 -17.89 -3.74 9.94
N VAL A 63 -16.93 -3.20 9.20
CA VAL A 63 -15.72 -3.90 8.79
C VAL A 63 -14.50 -3.16 9.32
N ASN A 64 -13.66 -3.88 10.05
CA ASN A 64 -12.34 -3.44 10.43
C ASN A 64 -11.41 -3.53 9.21
N PRO A 65 -10.86 -2.39 8.73
CA PRO A 65 -10.03 -2.35 7.53
C PRO A 65 -8.75 -3.18 7.67
N MET A 66 -8.16 -3.23 8.86
CA MET A 66 -6.93 -3.99 9.10
C MET A 66 -7.19 -5.49 8.99
N LYS A 67 -8.30 -5.98 9.56
CA LYS A 67 -8.72 -7.38 9.44
C LYS A 67 -9.03 -7.74 8.00
N LEU A 68 -9.70 -6.84 7.27
CA LEU A 68 -10.02 -7.04 5.85
C LEU A 68 -8.76 -7.14 4.99
N VAL A 69 -7.84 -6.17 5.08
CA VAL A 69 -6.58 -6.20 4.33
C VAL A 69 -5.75 -7.43 4.68
N THR A 70 -5.69 -7.80 5.96
CA THR A 70 -4.99 -9.02 6.41
C THR A 70 -5.60 -10.27 5.79
N LEU A 71 -6.93 -10.40 5.83
CA LEU A 71 -7.65 -11.52 5.23
C LEU A 71 -7.38 -11.61 3.72
N LEU A 72 -7.48 -10.50 2.99
CA LEU A 72 -7.21 -10.45 1.55
C LEU A 72 -5.78 -10.88 1.23
N ARG A 73 -4.80 -10.40 2.00
CA ARG A 73 -3.40 -10.76 1.84
C ARG A 73 -3.14 -12.25 2.11
N VAL A 74 -3.74 -12.82 3.15
CA VAL A 74 -3.59 -14.23 3.52
C VAL A 74 -4.29 -15.15 2.51
N ARG A 75 -5.43 -14.75 1.97
CA ARG A 75 -6.22 -15.58 1.05
C ARG A 75 -5.75 -15.54 -0.39
N PHE A 76 -5.35 -14.37 -0.87
CA PHE A 76 -5.08 -14.16 -2.30
C PHE A 76 -3.62 -13.81 -2.59
N GLY A 77 -2.86 -13.34 -1.59
CA GLY A 77 -1.52 -12.82 -1.77
C GLY A 77 -1.49 -11.35 -2.18
N ILE A 78 -0.29 -10.78 -2.25
CA ILE A 78 -0.08 -9.37 -2.60
C ILE A 78 -0.29 -9.19 -4.11
N GLY A 79 -0.95 -8.09 -4.51
CA GLY A 79 -1.18 -7.76 -5.94
C GLY A 79 -2.24 -8.61 -6.63
N ARG A 80 -2.95 -9.47 -5.88
CA ARG A 80 -4.03 -10.33 -6.39
C ARG A 80 -5.42 -9.85 -5.95
N TYR A 81 -5.52 -8.67 -5.37
CA TYR A 81 -6.77 -8.06 -4.97
C TYR A 81 -6.65 -6.55 -5.05
N GLU A 82 -7.79 -5.90 -5.22
CA GLU A 82 -7.93 -4.45 -5.14
C GLU A 82 -8.98 -4.11 -4.11
N ILE A 83 -8.74 -3.03 -3.37
CA ILE A 83 -9.68 -2.49 -2.41
C ILE A 83 -9.74 -0.98 -2.59
N GLN A 84 -10.94 -0.48 -2.85
CA GLN A 84 -11.23 0.94 -2.89
C GLN A 84 -12.32 1.24 -1.87
N ARG A 85 -12.20 2.38 -1.17
CA ARG A 85 -13.24 2.83 -0.25
C ARG A 85 -13.92 4.05 -0.83
N MET A 86 -15.23 3.94 -1.06
CA MET A 86 -16.08 5.05 -1.47
C MET A 86 -17.12 5.28 -0.38
N ARG A 87 -17.03 6.43 0.32
CA ARG A 87 -17.90 6.79 1.45
C ARG A 87 -17.94 5.68 2.54
N ASN A 88 -19.06 4.98 2.64
CA ASN A 88 -19.32 3.92 3.62
C ASN A 88 -19.33 2.51 3.00
N VAL A 89 -18.72 2.35 1.83
CA VAL A 89 -18.65 1.07 1.11
C VAL A 89 -17.20 0.79 0.71
N TYR A 90 -16.77 -0.45 0.89
CA TYR A 90 -15.56 -1.00 0.29
C TYR A 90 -15.95 -1.73 -1.00
N ASN A 91 -15.38 -1.30 -2.12
CA ASN A 91 -15.39 -1.99 -3.39
C ASN A 91 -14.14 -2.88 -3.44
N ILE A 92 -14.35 -4.18 -3.53
CA ILE A 92 -13.29 -5.18 -3.44
C ILE A 92 -13.33 -6.01 -4.72
N ARG A 93 -12.18 -6.11 -5.39
CA ARG A 93 -11.98 -7.02 -6.52
C ARG A 93 -11.03 -8.12 -6.07
N THR A 94 -11.45 -9.37 -6.22
CA THR A 94 -10.69 -10.55 -5.81
C THR A 94 -10.85 -11.69 -6.82
N PRO A 95 -9.95 -12.69 -6.85
CA PRO A 95 -10.04 -13.82 -7.78
C PRO A 95 -11.26 -14.70 -7.54
N ARG A 96 -11.82 -14.67 -6.32
CA ARG A 96 -13.14 -15.25 -5.98
C ARG A 96 -13.85 -14.35 -4.97
N ARG A 97 -15.16 -14.51 -4.85
CA ARG A 97 -15.96 -13.85 -3.78
C ARG A 97 -15.51 -14.27 -2.39
N LEU A 98 -15.59 -13.33 -1.44
CA LEU A 98 -15.43 -13.64 -0.03
C LEU A 98 -16.71 -14.29 0.49
N SER A 99 -16.57 -15.33 1.31
CA SER A 99 -17.72 -15.95 1.97
C SER A 99 -18.22 -15.09 3.13
N VAL A 100 -19.46 -15.34 3.56
CA VAL A 100 -20.07 -14.61 4.69
C VAL A 100 -19.25 -14.79 5.97
N GLU A 101 -18.67 -15.98 6.18
CA GLU A 101 -17.82 -16.30 7.33
C GLU A 101 -16.47 -15.58 7.29
N GLU A 102 -15.93 -15.33 6.09
CA GLU A 102 -14.71 -14.53 5.92
C GLU A 102 -14.97 -13.06 6.22
N ILE A 103 -16.10 -12.54 5.77
CA ILE A 103 -16.54 -11.17 6.05
C ILE A 103 -16.86 -10.98 7.53
N ALA A 104 -17.52 -11.97 8.16
CA ALA A 104 -17.85 -11.94 9.59
C ALA A 104 -16.59 -11.83 10.47
N ARG A 105 -15.49 -12.49 10.08
CA ARG A 105 -14.19 -12.39 10.76
C ARG A 105 -13.55 -11.02 10.65
N CYS A 106 -13.98 -10.19 9.70
CA CYS A 106 -13.46 -8.85 9.51
C CYS A 106 -14.21 -7.78 10.33
N ARG A 107 -15.17 -8.14 11.18
CA ARG A 107 -15.93 -7.17 11.98
C ARG A 107 -15.11 -6.56 13.12
N TRP A 108 -15.54 -5.38 13.57
CA TRP A 108 -15.12 -4.83 14.86
C TRP A 108 -15.65 -5.75 15.97
N ASP A 109 -14.76 -6.24 16.83
CA ASP A 109 -15.16 -7.08 17.97
C ASP A 109 -15.94 -6.25 19.01
#